data_AF-A0A7V1I4G4-F1
#
_entry.id   AF-A0A7V1I4G4-F1
#
_cell.length_a   1.000
_cell.length_b   1.000
_cell.length_c   1.000
_cell.angle_alpha   90.00
_cell.angle_beta   90.00
_cell.angle_gamma   90.00
#
_symmetry.space_group_name_H-M   'P 1'
#
loop_
_entity.id
_entity.type
_entity.pdbx_description
1 polymer ?
#
loop_
_entity_poly.entity_id
_entity_poly.type
_entity_poly.pdbx_seq_one_letter_code
_entity_poly.pdbx_strand_id
1 'polypeptide(L)'
;MSLPKEKMRLSLKACSGFGAGLGGLRLTCGTLLGAALALGILLPYPASLLAVRVLKRRFESYFGSSLCRELVGVFDWHPYAMKKFIKRKRICLEIVDKTATWVNRLRQRPPLWETPPPSPCVIPPILPSWLQQAARVYEGGLAYTGDICGVLIVRIIEIGLHQGGESGIFVPLKNLRAMLKSRSTAFIFRKKVGNFWCKNIKKCWPIF
;
A
#
# COMPACT_ATOMS: atom_id res chain seq x y z
N MET A 1 -0.74 -22.68 -5.82
CA MET A 1 -1.93 -22.29 -5.04
C MET A 1 -2.54 -21.01 -5.59
N SER A 2 -3.73 -21.10 -6.16
CA SER A 2 -4.57 -19.97 -6.59
C SER A 2 -5.40 -19.46 -5.40
N LEU A 3 -5.52 -18.14 -5.25
CA LEU A 3 -6.37 -17.55 -4.22
C LEU A 3 -7.84 -17.86 -4.55
N PRO A 4 -8.70 -18.28 -3.60
CA PRO A 4 -10.13 -18.42 -3.83
C PRO A 4 -10.72 -17.14 -4.43
N LYS A 5 -11.67 -17.27 -5.37
CA LYS A 5 -12.24 -16.13 -6.13
C LYS A 5 -12.74 -15.01 -5.22
N GLU A 6 -13.33 -15.35 -4.08
CA GLU A 6 -13.82 -14.40 -3.09
C GLU A 6 -12.67 -13.60 -2.43
N LYS A 7 -11.60 -14.26 -1.99
CA LYS A 7 -10.42 -13.58 -1.42
C LYS A 7 -9.77 -12.66 -2.45
N MET A 8 -9.74 -13.08 -3.72
CA MET A 8 -9.23 -12.23 -4.82
C MET A 8 -10.08 -10.96 -4.97
N ARG A 9 -11.41 -11.12 -5.02
CA ARG A 9 -12.37 -10.00 -5.08
C ARG A 9 -12.20 -9.02 -3.92
N LEU A 10 -12.09 -9.53 -2.69
CA LEU A 10 -11.87 -8.71 -1.50
C LEU A 10 -10.50 -8.00 -1.52
N SER A 11 -9.46 -8.67 -2.00
CA SER A 11 -8.12 -8.07 -2.15
C SER A 11 -8.13 -6.91 -3.14
N LEU A 12 -8.85 -7.04 -4.25
CA LEU A 12 -9.00 -5.95 -5.23
C LEU A 12 -9.75 -4.75 -4.63
N LYS A 13 -10.82 -4.99 -3.86
CA LYS A 13 -11.53 -3.94 -3.13
C LYS A 13 -10.63 -3.24 -2.12
N ALA A 14 -9.93 -4.01 -1.30
CA ALA A 14 -8.95 -3.50 -0.33
C ALA A 14 -7.93 -2.54 -0.96
N CYS A 15 -7.42 -2.88 -2.15
CA CYS A 15 -6.43 -2.06 -2.86
C CYS A 15 -7.01 -0.81 -3.54
N SER A 16 -8.35 -0.66 -3.62
CA SER A 16 -8.97 0.48 -4.33
C SER A 16 -8.61 1.85 -3.72
N GLY A 17 -8.30 1.88 -2.42
CA GLY A 17 -7.81 3.06 -1.71
C GLY A 17 -6.37 3.46 -2.05
N PHE A 18 -5.61 2.64 -2.78
CA PHE A 18 -4.23 2.93 -3.19
C PHE A 18 -4.11 3.67 -4.54
N GLY A 19 -5.23 4.16 -5.08
CA GLY A 19 -5.19 5.00 -6.26
C GLY A 19 -4.40 6.30 -6.00
N ALA A 20 -3.58 6.72 -6.98
CA ALA A 20 -2.83 7.98 -6.91
C ALA A 20 -1.88 8.08 -5.70
N GLY A 21 -1.28 6.95 -5.31
CA GLY A 21 -0.51 6.80 -4.07
C GLY A 21 -1.41 6.33 -2.93
N LEU A 22 -1.16 6.75 -1.71
CA LEU A 22 -2.06 6.43 -0.60
C LEU A 22 -3.31 7.34 -0.62
N GLY A 23 -4.43 6.88 -1.17
CA GLY A 23 -5.70 7.64 -1.15
C GLY A 23 -5.64 8.99 -1.87
N GLY A 24 -4.84 9.09 -2.94
CA GLY A 24 -4.67 10.36 -3.66
C GLY A 24 -3.78 11.40 -2.99
N LEU A 25 -3.13 11.06 -1.87
CA LEU A 25 -2.24 11.95 -1.11
C LEU A 25 -0.85 12.10 -1.74
N ARG A 26 -0.55 11.33 -2.80
CA ARG A 26 0.76 11.32 -3.46
C ARG A 26 1.95 10.94 -2.55
N LEU A 27 1.66 10.26 -1.44
CA LEU A 27 2.67 9.64 -0.57
C LEU A 27 3.18 8.34 -1.23
N THR A 28 3.52 7.30 -0.48
CA THR A 28 3.94 5.98 -0.99
C THR A 28 3.09 5.49 -2.17
N CYS A 29 3.79 4.99 -3.19
CA CYS A 29 3.24 4.48 -4.42
C CYS A 29 2.22 3.37 -4.17
N GLY A 30 1.04 3.51 -4.79
CA GLY A 30 -0.04 2.55 -4.62
C GLY A 30 0.29 1.15 -5.13
N THR A 31 1.08 1.06 -6.21
CA THR A 31 1.58 -0.22 -6.73
C THR A 31 2.46 -0.92 -5.71
N LEU A 32 3.35 -0.18 -5.03
CA LEU A 32 4.23 -0.75 -4.02
C LEU A 32 3.44 -1.25 -2.79
N LEU A 33 2.42 -0.48 -2.35
CA LEU A 33 1.52 -0.91 -1.28
C LEU A 33 0.73 -2.17 -1.69
N GLY A 34 0.09 -2.16 -2.86
CA GLY A 34 -0.63 -3.33 -3.38
C GLY A 34 0.25 -4.57 -3.52
N ALA A 35 1.50 -4.40 -3.99
CA ALA A 35 2.48 -5.47 -4.11
C ALA A 35 2.92 -6.01 -2.73
N ALA A 36 3.08 -5.14 -1.74
CA ALA A 36 3.35 -5.54 -0.37
C ALA A 36 2.22 -6.38 0.21
N LEU A 37 0.96 -5.94 0.04
CA LEU A 37 -0.21 -6.72 0.45
C LEU A 37 -0.27 -8.06 -0.27
N ALA A 38 0.01 -8.09 -1.57
CA ALA A 38 0.06 -9.33 -2.33
C ALA A 38 1.10 -10.31 -1.76
N LEU A 39 2.31 -9.85 -1.41
CA LEU A 39 3.30 -10.69 -0.73
C LEU A 39 2.83 -11.13 0.66
N GLY A 40 2.13 -10.27 1.41
CA GLY A 40 1.47 -10.62 2.68
C GLY A 40 0.43 -11.73 2.55
N ILE A 41 -0.27 -11.78 1.43
CA ILE A 41 -1.26 -12.84 1.12
C ILE A 41 -0.57 -14.13 0.65
N LEU A 42 0.52 -14.00 -0.12
CA LEU A 42 1.16 -15.12 -0.82
C LEU A 42 2.20 -15.85 0.02
N LEU A 43 2.74 -15.22 1.06
CA LEU A 43 3.82 -15.76 1.88
C LEU A 43 3.43 -15.72 3.36
N PRO A 44 3.85 -16.73 4.16
CA PRO A 44 3.64 -16.69 5.60
C PRO A 44 4.46 -15.57 6.24
N TYR A 45 4.01 -15.11 7.41
CA TYR A 45 4.83 -14.26 8.28
C TYR A 45 5.90 -15.13 8.97
N PRO A 46 7.17 -14.68 9.13
CA PRO A 46 7.70 -13.36 8.80
C PRO A 46 8.27 -13.22 7.37
N ALA A 47 8.26 -14.28 6.55
CA ALA A 47 8.83 -14.26 5.20
C ALA A 47 8.22 -13.19 4.28
N SER A 48 6.92 -12.94 4.38
CA SER A 48 6.24 -11.86 3.66
C SER A 48 6.81 -10.48 3.97
N LEU A 49 7.06 -10.19 5.25
CA LEU A 49 7.61 -8.91 5.70
C LEU A 49 8.99 -8.65 5.09
N LEU A 50 9.84 -9.66 5.06
CA LEU A 50 11.17 -9.58 4.45
C LEU A 50 11.11 -9.43 2.95
N ALA A 51 10.23 -10.18 2.29
CA ALA A 51 9.99 -10.04 0.86
C ALA A 51 9.57 -8.60 0.53
N VAL A 52 8.71 -7.98 1.35
CA VAL A 52 8.32 -6.56 1.20
C VAL A 52 9.50 -5.62 1.40
N ARG A 53 10.37 -5.87 2.39
CA ARG A 53 11.58 -5.05 2.60
C ARG A 53 12.53 -5.12 1.40
N VAL A 54 12.77 -6.31 0.86
CA VAL A 54 13.57 -6.51 -0.36
C VAL A 54 12.91 -5.85 -1.56
N LEU A 55 11.59 -6.03 -1.72
CA LEU A 55 10.80 -5.40 -2.78
C LEU A 55 10.96 -3.89 -2.75
N LYS A 56 10.81 -3.27 -1.57
CA LYS A 56 10.94 -1.83 -1.41
C LYS A 56 12.32 -1.33 -1.82
N ARG A 57 13.39 -1.97 -1.31
CA ARG A 57 14.77 -1.58 -1.66
C ARG A 57 15.00 -1.65 -3.17
N ARG A 58 14.51 -2.71 -3.83
CA ARG A 58 14.59 -2.85 -5.30
C ARG A 58 13.78 -1.76 -6.01
N PHE A 59 12.59 -1.47 -5.51
CA PHE A 59 11.72 -0.44 -6.05
C PHE A 59 12.40 0.93 -6.01
N GLU A 60 12.93 1.33 -4.86
CA GLU A 60 13.60 2.61 -4.67
C GLU A 60 14.92 2.69 -5.44
N SER A 61 15.69 1.61 -5.51
CA SER A 61 16.92 1.56 -6.31
C SER A 61 16.65 1.70 -7.82
N TYR A 62 15.54 1.17 -8.33
CA TYR A 62 15.22 1.20 -9.76
C TYR A 62 14.49 2.49 -10.17
N PHE A 63 13.51 2.93 -9.40
CA PHE A 63 12.68 4.10 -9.72
C PHE A 63 13.14 5.39 -9.03
N GLY A 64 14.14 5.32 -8.15
CA GLY A 64 14.70 6.46 -7.41
C GLY A 64 13.91 6.89 -6.16
N SER A 65 12.63 6.55 -6.06
CA SER A 65 11.80 6.90 -4.90
C SER A 65 10.64 5.93 -4.71
N SER A 66 10.10 5.81 -3.50
CA SER A 66 8.83 5.14 -3.23
C SER A 66 7.64 6.10 -3.18
N LEU A 67 7.88 7.42 -3.28
CA LEU A 67 6.85 8.46 -3.20
C LEU A 67 6.20 8.70 -4.57
N CYS A 68 4.89 8.56 -4.63
CA CYS A 68 4.10 8.73 -5.85
C CYS A 68 4.28 10.13 -6.46
N ARG A 69 4.35 11.20 -5.64
CA ARG A 69 4.64 12.56 -6.13
C ARG A 69 5.97 12.68 -6.88
N GLU A 70 6.99 11.93 -6.49
CA GLU A 70 8.32 11.97 -7.10
C GLU A 70 8.35 11.11 -8.36
N LEU A 71 7.63 9.99 -8.36
CA LEU A 71 7.55 9.09 -9.51
C LEU A 71 6.74 9.67 -10.68
N VAL A 72 5.58 10.26 -10.40
CA VAL A 72 4.62 10.65 -11.47
C VAL A 72 4.30 12.14 -11.48
N GLY A 73 4.93 12.90 -10.58
CA GLY A 73 4.70 14.32 -10.38
C GLY A 73 3.56 14.63 -9.42
N VAL A 74 3.48 15.91 -9.04
CA VAL A 74 2.34 16.49 -8.32
C VAL A 74 1.29 16.93 -9.33
N PHE A 75 0.02 16.74 -8.99
CA PHE A 75 -1.05 17.47 -9.65
C PHE A 75 -2.15 17.83 -8.67
N ASP A 76 -2.76 18.95 -8.98
CA ASP A 76 -3.99 19.51 -8.45
C ASP A 76 -5.21 18.74 -8.97
N TRP A 77 -6.22 18.53 -8.14
CA TRP A 77 -7.43 17.78 -8.49
C TRP A 77 -8.35 18.53 -9.48
N HIS A 78 -7.80 19.49 -10.21
CA HIS A 78 -8.50 20.18 -11.28
C HIS A 78 -8.79 19.20 -12.45
N PRO A 79 -9.98 19.20 -13.05
CA PRO A 79 -10.35 18.28 -14.13
C PRO A 79 -9.35 18.24 -15.29
N TYR A 80 -8.71 19.37 -15.59
CA TYR A 80 -7.70 19.50 -16.65
C TYR A 80 -6.39 18.78 -16.31
N ALA A 81 -5.94 18.88 -15.05
CA ALA A 81 -4.76 18.19 -14.56
C ALA A 81 -4.98 16.66 -14.46
N MET A 82 -6.21 16.24 -14.13
CA MET A 82 -6.62 14.83 -14.21
C MET A 82 -6.49 14.27 -15.64
N LYS A 83 -6.90 15.01 -16.69
CA LYS A 83 -6.69 14.57 -18.09
C LYS A 83 -5.20 14.38 -18.42
N LYS A 84 -4.33 15.28 -17.95
CA LYS A 84 -2.87 15.16 -18.11
C LYS A 84 -2.31 13.94 -17.35
N PHE A 85 -2.83 13.64 -16.17
CA PHE A 85 -2.48 12.41 -15.43
C PHE A 85 -2.95 11.14 -16.14
N ILE A 86 -4.16 11.13 -16.71
CA ILE A 86 -4.66 10.00 -17.50
C ILE A 86 -3.74 9.73 -18.70
N LYS A 87 -3.22 10.78 -19.36
CA LYS A 87 -2.21 10.63 -20.42
C LYS A 87 -0.86 10.09 -19.91
N ARG A 88 -0.50 10.34 -18.64
CA ARG A 88 0.70 9.81 -17.98
C ARG A 88 0.55 8.37 -17.45
N LYS A 89 -0.55 7.66 -17.74
CA LYS A 89 -0.77 6.26 -17.31
C LYS A 89 0.38 5.31 -17.68
N ARG A 90 1.17 5.61 -18.72
CA ARG A 90 2.30 4.78 -19.17
C ARG A 90 3.31 4.48 -18.06
N ILE A 91 3.68 5.47 -17.24
CA ILE A 91 4.65 5.25 -16.15
C ILE A 91 4.05 4.40 -15.03
N CYS A 92 2.77 4.59 -14.70
CA CYS A 92 2.09 3.75 -13.71
C CYS A 92 2.00 2.30 -14.18
N LEU A 93 1.74 2.06 -15.47
CA LEU A 93 1.73 0.72 -16.05
C LEU A 93 3.12 0.08 -15.99
N GLU A 94 4.17 0.79 -16.36
CA GLU A 94 5.55 0.31 -16.24
C GLU A 94 5.91 -0.07 -14.79
N ILE A 95 5.54 0.79 -13.83
CA ILE A 95 5.74 0.52 -12.41
C ILE A 95 4.98 -0.75 -12.00
N VAL A 96 3.73 -0.93 -12.44
CA VAL A 96 2.93 -2.14 -12.17
C VAL A 96 3.61 -3.39 -12.74
N ASP A 97 3.97 -3.36 -14.02
CA ASP A 97 4.56 -4.51 -14.70
C ASP A 97 5.88 -4.93 -14.03
N LYS A 98 6.79 -3.97 -13.83
CA LYS A 98 8.07 -4.23 -13.18
C LYS A 98 7.89 -4.77 -11.76
N THR A 99 7.02 -4.15 -10.97
CA THR A 99 6.76 -4.57 -9.59
C THR A 99 6.15 -5.97 -9.54
N ALA A 100 5.24 -6.29 -10.46
CA ALA A 100 4.66 -7.63 -10.57
C ALA A 100 5.73 -8.70 -10.84
N THR A 101 6.73 -8.41 -11.70
CA THR A 101 7.84 -9.34 -11.92
C THR A 101 8.65 -9.61 -10.65
N TRP A 102 8.88 -8.58 -9.81
CA TRP A 102 9.59 -8.76 -8.54
C TRP A 102 8.77 -9.54 -7.52
N VAL A 103 7.46 -9.28 -7.43
CA VAL A 103 6.55 -10.06 -6.57
C VAL A 103 6.59 -11.53 -6.96
N ASN A 104 6.52 -11.85 -8.26
CA ASN A 104 6.57 -13.23 -8.74
C ASN A 104 7.89 -13.92 -8.37
N ARG A 105 9.03 -13.23 -8.52
CA ARG A 105 10.34 -13.78 -8.12
C ARG A 105 10.44 -13.99 -6.61
N LEU A 106 9.99 -13.03 -5.81
CA LEU A 106 10.04 -13.11 -4.34
C LEU A 106 9.10 -14.18 -3.79
N ARG A 107 7.95 -14.39 -4.43
CA ARG A 107 7.04 -15.49 -4.11
C ARG A 107 7.71 -16.85 -4.32
N GLN A 108 8.47 -17.00 -5.41
CA GLN A 108 9.14 -18.27 -5.75
C GLN A 108 10.36 -18.53 -4.88
N ARG A 109 11.10 -17.49 -4.50
CA ARG A 109 12.31 -17.57 -3.67
C ARG A 109 12.24 -16.54 -2.54
N PRO A 110 11.47 -16.82 -1.48
CA PRO A 110 11.36 -15.90 -0.36
C PRO A 110 12.69 -15.83 0.41
N PRO A 111 13.07 -14.65 0.92
CA PRO A 111 14.23 -14.52 1.80
C PRO A 111 14.01 -15.31 3.11
N LEU A 112 15.05 -16.00 3.58
CA LEU A 112 15.08 -16.72 4.85
C LEU A 112 15.57 -15.80 5.98
N TRP A 113 14.99 -15.93 7.17
CA TRP A 113 15.50 -15.27 8.39
C TRP A 113 15.06 -16.08 9.60
N GLU A 114 15.95 -16.17 10.58
CA GLU A 114 15.80 -16.94 11.82
C GLU A 114 15.05 -16.21 12.96
N THR A 115 14.84 -14.88 12.91
CA THR A 115 14.21 -14.07 13.98
C THR A 115 13.64 -12.73 13.44
N PRO A 116 12.31 -12.48 13.52
CA PRO A 116 11.74 -11.18 13.18
C PRO A 116 12.24 -10.07 14.14
N PRO A 117 12.32 -8.80 13.71
CA PRO A 117 12.78 -7.72 14.58
C PRO A 117 11.87 -7.56 15.79
N PRO A 118 12.43 -7.26 16.98
CA PRO A 118 11.66 -7.14 18.21
C PRO A 118 10.97 -5.77 18.25
N SER A 119 9.79 -5.61 17.67
CA SER A 119 8.90 -4.55 18.16
C SER A 119 7.40 -4.73 17.85
N PRO A 120 6.53 -4.26 18.76
CA PRO A 120 5.10 -4.47 18.75
C PRO A 120 4.38 -3.32 18.04
N CYS A 121 4.71 -3.03 16.78
CA CYS A 121 3.82 -2.16 16.01
C CYS A 121 2.49 -2.89 15.81
N VAL A 122 1.53 -2.69 16.72
CA VAL A 122 0.24 -3.36 16.66
C VAL A 122 -0.65 -2.60 15.69
N ILE A 123 -0.91 -3.23 14.54
CA ILE A 123 -1.96 -2.78 13.63
C ILE A 123 -3.30 -3.22 14.24
N PRO A 124 -4.27 -2.31 14.40
CA PRO A 124 -5.56 -2.66 15.00
C PRO A 124 -6.27 -3.74 14.16
N PRO A 125 -6.93 -4.72 14.80
CA PRO A 125 -7.60 -5.82 14.13
C PRO A 125 -8.96 -5.37 13.56
N ILE A 126 -8.94 -4.63 12.46
CA ILE A 126 -10.14 -4.07 11.82
C ILE A 126 -10.47 -4.75 10.48
N LEU A 127 -9.59 -5.64 10.00
CA LEU A 127 -9.77 -6.39 8.77
C LEU A 127 -10.19 -7.84 9.06
N PRO A 128 -10.80 -8.55 8.09
CA PRO A 128 -10.99 -9.99 8.19
C PRO A 128 -9.67 -10.72 8.50
N SER A 129 -9.71 -11.76 9.31
CA SER A 129 -8.52 -12.43 9.89
C SER A 129 -7.39 -12.72 8.89
N TRP A 130 -7.72 -13.33 7.74
CA TRP A 130 -6.74 -13.65 6.71
C TRP A 130 -6.07 -12.40 6.09
N LEU A 131 -6.83 -11.31 5.95
CA LEU A 131 -6.34 -10.05 5.40
C LEU A 131 -5.58 -9.24 6.46
N GLN A 132 -6.02 -9.32 7.72
CA GLN A 132 -5.28 -8.75 8.85
C GLN A 132 -3.89 -9.38 8.96
N GLN A 133 -3.79 -10.71 8.82
CA GLN A 133 -2.51 -11.42 8.79
C GLN A 133 -1.63 -10.97 7.61
N ALA A 134 -2.21 -10.78 6.42
CA ALA A 134 -1.49 -10.26 5.27
C ALA A 134 -1.04 -8.80 5.47
N ALA A 135 -1.84 -7.97 6.13
CA ALA A 135 -1.56 -6.57 6.39
C ALA A 135 -0.44 -6.35 7.42
N ARG A 136 0.03 -7.39 8.10
CA ARG A 136 1.21 -7.33 8.99
C ARG A 136 2.49 -6.87 8.29
N VAL A 137 2.56 -6.97 6.96
CA VAL A 137 3.64 -6.37 6.16
C VAL A 137 3.74 -4.84 6.32
N TYR A 138 2.71 -4.20 6.86
CA TYR A 138 2.69 -2.77 7.16
C TYR A 138 3.10 -2.42 8.62
N GLU A 139 3.54 -3.39 9.40
CA GLU A 139 4.09 -3.14 10.74
C GLU A 139 5.33 -2.23 10.62
N GLY A 140 5.41 -1.22 11.48
CA GLY A 140 6.48 -0.22 11.47
C GLY A 140 6.59 0.62 10.19
N GLY A 141 5.53 0.67 9.38
CA GLY A 141 5.49 1.39 8.11
C GLY A 141 5.30 0.45 6.93
N LEU A 142 6.30 0.29 6.07
CA LEU A 142 6.32 -0.73 5.03
C LEU A 142 7.45 -1.72 5.34
N ALA A 143 7.16 -2.74 6.16
CA ALA A 143 8.13 -3.70 6.70
C ALA A 143 9.23 -3.06 7.57
N TYR A 144 8.81 -2.27 8.58
CA TYR A 144 9.67 -1.54 9.54
C TYR A 144 10.70 -0.60 8.91
N THR A 145 10.33 0.05 7.81
CA THR A 145 11.18 1.07 7.17
C THR A 145 10.94 2.47 7.74
N GLY A 146 10.02 2.62 8.70
CA GLY A 146 9.66 3.92 9.27
C GLY A 146 8.85 4.82 8.33
N ASP A 147 8.35 4.25 7.23
CA ASP A 147 7.60 4.96 6.19
C ASP A 147 6.16 5.32 6.65
N ILE A 148 5.20 5.41 5.74
CA ILE A 148 3.80 5.70 6.09
C ILE A 148 3.32 4.73 7.14
N CYS A 149 2.72 5.26 8.21
CA CYS A 149 2.17 4.49 9.30
C CYS A 149 1.21 3.38 8.82
N GLY A 150 1.49 2.13 9.20
CA GLY A 150 0.68 0.97 8.84
C GLY A 150 -0.77 1.07 9.29
N VAL A 151 -1.05 1.74 10.41
CA VAL A 151 -2.43 1.99 10.88
C VAL A 151 -3.23 2.78 9.84
N LEU A 152 -2.62 3.79 9.22
CA LEU A 152 -3.27 4.56 8.17
C LEU A 152 -3.49 3.72 6.91
N ILE A 153 -2.51 2.89 6.53
CA ILE A 153 -2.62 1.99 5.38
C ILE A 153 -3.78 1.02 5.57
N VAL A 154 -3.88 0.39 6.75
CA VAL A 154 -4.94 -0.57 7.10
C VAL A 154 -6.31 0.08 7.18
N ARG A 155 -6.42 1.31 7.69
CA ARG A 155 -7.67 2.10 7.61
C ARG A 155 -8.10 2.38 6.17
N ILE A 156 -7.14 2.62 5.28
CA ILE A 156 -7.44 2.83 3.86
C ILE A 156 -7.86 1.53 3.17
N ILE A 157 -7.26 0.40 3.56
CA ILE A 157 -7.72 -0.94 3.15
C ILE A 157 -9.17 -1.19 3.59
N GLU A 158 -9.50 -0.90 4.85
CA GLU A 158 -10.86 -1.01 5.39
C GLU A 158 -11.86 -0.16 4.57
N ILE A 159 -11.51 1.10 4.26
CA ILE A 159 -12.33 1.95 3.39
C ILE A 159 -12.52 1.30 2.02
N GLY A 160 -11.45 0.76 1.44
CA GLY A 160 -11.48 0.05 0.16
C GLY A 160 -12.41 -1.17 0.18
N LEU A 161 -12.40 -1.96 1.26
CA LEU A 161 -13.32 -3.10 1.42
C LEU A 161 -14.79 -2.68 1.39
N HIS A 162 -15.13 -1.58 2.07
CA HIS A 162 -16.51 -1.13 2.20
C HIS A 162 -17.02 -0.30 1.00
N GLN A 163 -16.13 0.43 0.32
CA GLN A 163 -16.53 1.43 -0.68
C GLN A 163 -15.86 1.26 -2.04
N GLY A 164 -14.91 0.33 -2.17
CA GLY A 164 -14.24 0.02 -3.42
C GLY A 164 -15.16 -0.66 -4.44
N GLY A 165 -14.92 -0.38 -5.72
CA GLY A 165 -15.59 -1.04 -6.82
C GLY A 165 -14.93 -2.36 -7.23
N GLU A 166 -15.72 -3.27 -7.79
CA GLU A 166 -15.22 -4.41 -8.56
C GLU A 166 -15.01 -4.05 -10.02
N SER A 167 -14.24 -4.88 -10.74
CA SER A 167 -14.04 -4.81 -12.20
C SER A 167 -15.36 -4.58 -12.96
N GLY A 168 -15.39 -3.57 -13.83
CA GLY A 168 -16.57 -3.15 -14.61
C GLY A 168 -16.47 -1.71 -15.14
N ILE A 169 -17.44 -1.27 -15.94
CA ILE A 169 -17.41 0.02 -16.66
C ILE A 169 -17.41 1.25 -15.70
N PHE A 170 -17.99 1.12 -14.50
CA PHE A 170 -18.09 2.17 -13.48
C PHE A 170 -16.97 2.15 -12.41
N VAL A 171 -15.92 1.34 -12.59
CA VAL A 171 -14.75 1.24 -11.69
C VAL A 171 -14.14 2.60 -11.30
N PRO A 172 -13.96 3.57 -12.24
CA PRO A 172 -13.34 4.85 -11.90
C PRO A 172 -14.13 5.64 -10.84
N LEU A 173 -15.46 5.63 -10.91
CA LEU A 173 -16.35 6.38 -10.00
C LEU A 173 -16.44 5.75 -8.61
N LYS A 174 -16.56 4.43 -8.52
CA LYS A 174 -16.61 3.72 -7.23
C LYS A 174 -15.27 3.84 -6.48
N ASN A 175 -14.16 3.67 -7.20
CA ASN A 175 -12.84 3.86 -6.61
C ASN A 175 -12.56 5.32 -6.25
N LEU A 176 -13.12 6.29 -7.00
CA LEU A 176 -13.01 7.71 -6.64
C LEU A 176 -13.62 8.00 -5.27
N ARG A 177 -14.78 7.43 -4.93
CA ARG A 177 -15.39 7.60 -3.59
C ARG A 177 -14.48 7.06 -2.49
N ALA A 178 -13.95 5.85 -2.66
CA ALA A 178 -13.01 5.24 -1.72
C ALA A 178 -11.74 6.11 -1.56
N MET A 179 -11.20 6.63 -2.66
CA MET A 179 -10.04 7.53 -2.66
C MET A 179 -10.32 8.84 -1.93
N LEU A 180 -11.46 9.51 -2.21
CA LEU A 180 -11.84 10.77 -1.54
C LEU A 180 -12.02 10.57 -0.04
N LYS A 181 -12.66 9.48 0.39
CA LYS A 181 -12.81 9.19 1.82
C LYS A 181 -11.47 8.83 2.46
N SER A 182 -10.61 8.07 1.78
CA SER A 182 -9.24 7.78 2.23
C SER A 182 -8.44 9.06 2.45
N ARG A 183 -8.55 10.04 1.54
CA ARG A 183 -7.94 11.36 1.68
C ARG A 183 -8.45 12.11 2.91
N SER A 184 -9.76 12.13 3.13
CA SER A 184 -10.38 12.75 4.32
C SER A 184 -9.90 12.08 5.61
N THR A 185 -9.94 10.74 5.68
CA THR A 185 -9.45 9.96 6.82
C THR A 185 -7.98 10.23 7.12
N ALA A 186 -7.14 10.34 6.09
CA ALA A 186 -5.73 10.67 6.27
C ALA A 186 -5.54 12.10 6.81
N PHE A 187 -6.32 13.07 6.35
CA PHE A 187 -6.28 14.42 6.91
C PHE A 187 -6.63 14.43 8.40
N ILE A 188 -7.69 13.72 8.78
CA ILE A 188 -8.09 13.55 10.19
C ILE A 188 -6.98 12.85 10.99
N PHE A 189 -6.40 11.78 10.43
CA PHE A 189 -5.29 11.06 11.04
C PHE A 189 -4.10 12.00 11.31
N ARG A 190 -3.68 12.78 10.31
CA ARG A 190 -2.59 13.74 10.47
C ARG A 190 -2.90 14.80 11.52
N LYS A 191 -4.14 15.30 11.58
CA LYS A 191 -4.56 16.27 12.60
C LYS A 191 -4.45 15.70 14.02
N LYS A 192 -4.76 14.41 14.21
CA LYS A 192 -4.69 13.74 15.51
C LYS A 192 -3.28 13.32 15.91
N VAL A 193 -2.51 12.80 14.95
CA VAL A 193 -1.23 12.09 15.21
C VAL A 193 -0.01 12.95 14.86
N GLY A 194 -0.21 14.06 14.14
CA GLY A 194 0.82 15.05 13.79
C GLY A 194 1.61 14.72 12.52
N ASN A 195 1.81 13.44 12.20
CA ASN A 195 2.59 13.03 11.02
C ASN A 195 2.00 11.78 10.33
N PHE A 196 2.39 11.55 9.07
CA PHE A 196 2.09 10.32 8.34
C PHE A 196 3.19 9.28 8.47
N TRP A 197 4.44 9.72 8.62
CA TRP A 197 5.62 8.87 8.69
C TRP A 197 5.76 8.29 10.09
N CYS A 198 5.72 6.96 10.26
CA CYS A 198 5.80 6.33 11.59
C CYS A 198 7.04 6.79 12.34
N LYS A 199 8.19 6.93 11.67
CA LYS A 199 9.41 7.45 12.31
C LYS A 199 9.27 8.84 12.95
N ASN A 200 8.28 9.62 12.52
CA ASN A 200 8.03 10.98 12.99
C ASN A 200 6.77 11.09 13.88
N ILE A 201 6.11 9.97 14.19
CA ILE A 201 4.94 9.94 15.06
C ILE A 201 5.42 9.79 16.51
N LYS A 202 5.05 10.73 17.37
CA LYS A 202 5.35 10.65 18.81
C LYS A 202 4.81 9.33 19.37
N LYS A 203 5.65 8.55 20.07
CA LYS A 203 5.35 7.21 20.62
C LYS A 203 5.26 6.06 19.59
N CYS A 204 5.43 6.28 18.27
CA CYS A 204 5.86 5.21 17.36
C CYS A 204 7.34 5.00 17.70
N TRP A 205 7.70 3.93 18.42
CA TRP A 205 9.10 3.65 18.74
C TRP A 205 9.89 3.56 17.42
N PRO A 206 10.84 4.47 17.17
CA PRO A 206 11.65 4.41 15.97
C PRO A 206 12.61 3.23 16.13
N ILE A 207 12.37 2.16 15.37
CA ILE A 207 13.39 1.15 15.13
C ILE A 207 14.24 1.71 13.99
N PHE A 208 15.29 2.47 14.34
CA PHE A 208 16.43 2.64 13.47
C PHE A 208 17.61 1.91 14.11
#